data_AF-A0A222VRP8-F1
#
_entry.id   AF-A0A222VRP8-F1
#
_cell.length_a   1.000
_cell.length_b   1.000
_cell.length_c   1.000
_cell.angle_alpha   90.00
_cell.angle_beta   90.00
_cell.angle_gamma   90.00
#
_symmetry.space_group_name_H-M   'P 1'
#
loop_
_entity.id
_entity.type
_entity.pdbx_description
1 polymer ?
#
loop_
_entity_poly.entity_id
_entity_poly.type
_entity_poly.pdbx_seq_one_letter_code
_entity_poly.pdbx_strand_id
1 'polypeptide(L)'
;MSVGDLPNSIGSAVDRIRLARAAINDASSATTEAAVHLAEVTASSHDPDVHAATGALHQATSELGERANLLDIIESNLTTYCERLRGSGGDTGFPGPAPHAQGHAKSEASRPQPAPSRVERVRGELPTRVASGRGQKTHGRWWSTDVEAVPITSGVDARSKRVNDILLQQGCRYVPVTTSADVELKVAAQMRDEGIMHASLVINNRPCRGPLGCDSLLPMVLPRGAVLTVYGEDGFERRYEGGAG
;
A
#
# COMPACT_ATOMS: atom_id res chain seq x y z
N MET A 1 26.88 -20.05 -17.54
CA MET A 1 26.93 -20.07 -16.06
C MET A 1 26.72 -21.50 -15.63
N SER A 2 27.69 -22.06 -14.92
CA SER A 2 27.51 -23.34 -14.24
C SER A 2 26.52 -23.15 -13.09
N VAL A 3 25.79 -24.20 -12.70
CA VAL A 3 24.89 -24.17 -11.53
C VAL A 3 25.64 -23.78 -10.24
N GLY A 4 26.97 -24.01 -10.21
CA GLY A 4 27.85 -23.55 -9.12
C GLY A 4 28.14 -22.04 -9.07
N ASP A 5 27.89 -21.29 -10.16
CA ASP A 5 28.13 -19.83 -10.21
C ASP A 5 26.93 -19.02 -9.70
N LEU A 6 25.76 -19.66 -9.63
CA LEU A 6 24.49 -19.04 -9.27
C LEU A 6 24.48 -18.43 -7.85
N PRO A 7 25.00 -19.10 -6.80
CA PRO A 7 25.03 -18.53 -5.46
C PRO A 7 25.91 -17.28 -5.36
N ASN A 8 27.03 -17.24 -6.08
CA ASN A 8 27.93 -16.10 -6.12
C ASN A 8 27.32 -14.91 -6.88
N SER A 9 26.62 -15.18 -7.98
CA SER A 9 25.91 -14.15 -8.74
C SER A 9 24.76 -13.54 -7.93
N ILE A 10 23.99 -14.36 -7.20
CA ILE A 10 22.92 -13.87 -6.33
C ILE A 10 23.51 -13.07 -5.15
N GLY A 11 24.60 -13.54 -4.54
CA GLY A 11 25.30 -12.79 -3.48
C GLY A 11 25.72 -11.40 -3.94
N SER A 12 26.35 -11.31 -5.11
CA SER A 12 26.73 -10.01 -5.70
C SER A 12 25.54 -9.11 -6.01
N ALA A 13 24.41 -9.67 -6.45
CA ALA A 13 23.19 -8.90 -6.68
C ALA A 13 22.62 -8.34 -5.37
N VAL A 14 22.60 -9.15 -4.30
CA VAL A 14 22.15 -8.74 -2.97
C VAL A 14 23.03 -7.61 -2.42
N ASP A 15 24.35 -7.70 -2.55
CA ASP A 15 25.24 -6.63 -2.08
C ASP A 15 25.04 -5.31 -2.84
N ARG A 16 24.79 -5.37 -4.15
CA ARG A 16 24.44 -4.18 -4.95
C ARG A 16 23.11 -3.58 -4.55
N ILE A 17 22.11 -4.41 -4.23
CA ILE A 17 20.81 -3.95 -3.73
C ILE A 17 20.97 -3.23 -2.38
N ARG A 18 21.79 -3.77 -1.47
CA ARG A 18 22.08 -3.12 -0.18
C ARG A 18 22.76 -1.77 -0.34
N LEU A 19 23.72 -1.68 -1.26
CA LEU A 19 24.41 -0.43 -1.59
C LEU A 19 23.45 0.61 -2.17
N ALA A 20 22.59 0.21 -3.11
CA ALA A 20 21.56 1.08 -3.68
C ALA A 20 20.55 1.54 -2.61
N ARG A 21 20.16 0.65 -1.69
CA ARG A 21 19.26 1.00 -0.58
C ARG A 21 19.89 2.00 0.37
N ALA A 22 21.15 1.80 0.76
CA ALA A 22 21.86 2.75 1.62
C ALA A 22 21.86 4.15 0.99
N ALA A 23 22.20 4.25 -0.30
CA ALA A 23 22.18 5.52 -1.02
C ALA A 23 20.77 6.16 -1.10
N ILE A 24 19.72 5.36 -1.28
CA ILE A 24 18.33 5.86 -1.30
C ILE A 24 17.89 6.32 0.09
N ASN A 25 18.29 5.63 1.15
CA ASN A 25 17.99 6.03 2.53
C ASN A 25 18.70 7.34 2.88
N ASP A 26 19.97 7.48 2.51
CA ASP A 26 20.73 8.73 2.70
C ASP A 26 20.07 9.89 1.94
N ALA A 27 19.67 9.67 0.68
CA ALA A 27 18.94 10.66 -0.11
C ALA A 27 17.56 10.99 0.49
N SER A 28 16.86 10.01 1.05
CA SER A 28 15.57 10.21 1.72
C SER A 28 15.72 11.05 2.98
N SER A 29 16.76 10.81 3.78
CA SER A 29 17.07 11.61 4.97
C SER A 29 17.38 13.04 4.59
N ALA A 30 18.30 13.24 3.63
CA ALA A 30 18.70 14.56 3.18
C ALA A 30 17.53 15.37 2.58
N THR A 31 16.65 14.72 1.80
CA THR A 31 15.46 15.39 1.23
C THR A 31 14.42 15.70 2.29
N THR A 32 14.25 14.85 3.31
CA THR A 32 13.35 15.11 4.44
C THR A 32 13.85 16.30 5.26
N GLU A 33 15.14 16.33 5.59
CA GLU A 33 15.76 17.46 6.30
C GLU A 33 15.62 18.76 5.51
N ALA A 34 15.89 18.73 4.21
CA ALA A 34 15.70 19.89 3.33
C ALA A 34 14.23 20.35 3.28
N ALA A 35 13.27 19.43 3.24
CA ALA A 35 11.84 19.76 3.24
C ALA A 35 11.42 20.44 4.55
N VAL A 36 11.90 19.95 5.70
CA VAL A 36 11.64 20.55 7.02
C VAL A 36 12.22 21.97 7.08
N HIS A 37 13.49 22.15 6.73
CA HIS A 37 14.13 23.47 6.76
C HIS A 37 13.49 24.46 5.79
N LEU A 38 13.11 24.01 4.59
CA LEU A 38 12.41 24.86 3.64
C LEU A 38 11.06 25.30 4.23
N ALA A 39 10.27 24.35 4.76
CA ALA A 39 8.97 24.65 5.35
C ALA A 39 9.06 25.63 6.53
N GLU A 40 10.09 25.53 7.38
CA GLU A 40 10.33 26.46 8.49
C GLU A 40 10.62 27.88 7.99
N VAL A 41 11.51 28.03 7.01
CA VAL A 41 11.92 29.34 6.47
C VAL A 41 10.79 29.97 5.64
N THR A 42 9.90 29.14 5.08
CA THR A 42 8.85 29.59 4.17
C THR A 42 7.46 29.62 4.79
N ALA A 43 7.31 29.38 6.09
CA ALA A 43 6.03 29.22 6.76
C ALA A 43 5.08 30.43 6.60
N SER A 44 5.62 31.65 6.43
CA SER A 44 4.86 32.88 6.21
C SER A 44 4.87 33.38 4.76
N SER A 45 5.58 32.68 3.88
CA SER A 45 5.64 33.02 2.46
C SER A 45 4.32 32.67 1.78
N HIS A 46 3.83 33.58 0.94
CA HIS A 46 2.67 33.38 0.07
C HIS A 46 3.09 33.22 -1.39
N ASP A 47 4.39 33.03 -1.62
CA ASP A 47 4.96 32.87 -2.95
C ASP A 47 4.58 31.48 -3.51
N PRO A 48 3.89 31.40 -4.67
CA PRO A 48 3.51 30.12 -5.27
C PRO A 48 4.72 29.25 -5.64
N ASP A 49 5.87 29.84 -5.99
CA ASP A 49 7.08 29.09 -6.36
C ASP A 49 7.67 28.37 -5.15
N VAL A 50 7.54 28.99 -3.97
CA VAL A 50 7.95 28.41 -2.70
C VAL A 50 7.06 27.22 -2.32
N HIS A 51 5.74 27.35 -2.46
CA HIS A 51 4.83 26.23 -2.25
C HIS A 51 5.08 25.08 -3.24
N ALA A 52 5.37 25.38 -4.51
CA ALA A 52 5.71 24.39 -5.52
C ALA A 52 7.02 23.66 -5.17
N ALA A 53 8.04 24.37 -4.69
CA ALA A 53 9.31 23.79 -4.27
C ALA A 53 9.15 22.84 -3.06
N THR A 54 8.38 23.23 -2.04
CA THR A 54 8.08 22.36 -0.90
C THR A 54 7.30 21.11 -1.33
N GLY A 55 6.32 21.27 -2.23
CA GLY A 55 5.58 20.15 -2.80
C GLY A 55 6.47 19.17 -3.58
N ALA A 56 7.39 19.69 -4.39
CA ALA A 56 8.34 18.88 -5.15
C ALA A 56 9.31 18.09 -4.26
N LEU A 57 9.78 18.69 -3.16
CA LEU A 57 10.62 17.98 -2.18
C LEU A 57 9.87 16.84 -1.49
N HIS A 58 8.63 17.09 -1.05
CA HIS A 58 7.79 16.02 -0.48
C HIS A 58 7.54 14.89 -1.47
N GLN A 59 7.31 15.22 -2.76
CA GLN A 59 7.17 14.22 -3.81
C GLN A 59 8.45 13.39 -3.98
N ALA A 60 9.62 14.04 -4.04
CA ALA A 60 10.90 13.36 -4.17
C ALA A 60 11.17 12.40 -3.01
N THR A 61 10.87 12.81 -1.78
CA THR A 61 10.97 11.92 -0.60
C THR A 61 10.03 10.72 -0.72
N SER A 62 8.80 10.92 -1.21
CA SER A 62 7.85 9.81 -1.44
C SER A 62 8.37 8.82 -2.49
N GLU A 63 8.87 9.30 -3.63
CA GLU A 63 9.39 8.45 -4.70
C GLU A 63 10.64 7.68 -4.26
N LEU A 64 11.50 8.29 -3.43
CA LEU A 64 12.65 7.60 -2.85
C LEU A 64 12.21 6.48 -1.89
N GLY A 65 11.20 6.73 -1.05
CA GLY A 65 10.62 5.72 -0.18
C GLY A 65 10.01 4.53 -0.95
N GLU A 66 9.29 4.81 -2.05
CA GLU A 66 8.75 3.76 -2.92
C GLU A 66 9.86 2.89 -3.54
N ARG A 67 10.95 3.52 -4.00
CA ARG A 67 12.11 2.80 -4.56
C ARG A 67 12.86 1.99 -3.51
N ALA A 68 13.00 2.49 -2.29
CA ALA A 68 13.58 1.74 -1.17
C ALA A 68 12.77 0.46 -0.89
N ASN A 69 11.44 0.57 -0.85
CA ASN A 69 10.55 -0.56 -0.62
C ASN A 69 10.65 -1.63 -1.71
N LEU A 70 10.77 -1.22 -2.99
CA LEU A 70 11.00 -2.17 -4.09
C LEU A 70 12.32 -2.93 -3.92
N LEU A 71 13.38 -2.26 -3.45
CA LEU A 71 14.66 -2.92 -3.19
C LEU A 71 14.58 -3.90 -2.01
N ASP A 72 13.83 -3.59 -0.96
CA ASP A 72 13.60 -4.51 0.17
C ASP A 72 12.84 -5.76 -0.28
N ILE A 73 11.85 -5.61 -1.16
CA ILE A 73 11.12 -6.75 -1.76
C ILE A 73 12.08 -7.64 -2.56
N ILE A 74 12.94 -7.05 -3.37
CA ILE A 74 13.90 -7.81 -4.19
C ILE A 74 14.92 -8.51 -3.30
N GLU A 75 15.46 -7.84 -2.28
CA GLU A 75 16.42 -8.45 -1.33
C GLU A 75 15.79 -9.63 -0.58
N SER A 76 14.57 -9.46 -0.07
CA SER A 76 13.85 -10.51 0.66
C SER A 76 13.61 -11.74 -0.23
N ASN A 77 13.10 -11.53 -1.45
CA ASN A 77 12.85 -12.61 -2.40
C ASN A 77 14.14 -13.36 -2.79
N LEU A 78 15.23 -12.63 -3.03
CA LEU A 78 16.53 -13.24 -3.36
C LEU A 78 17.11 -14.02 -2.19
N THR A 79 16.96 -13.51 -0.96
CA THR A 79 17.42 -14.18 0.27
C THR A 79 16.65 -15.47 0.50
N THR A 80 15.31 -15.43 0.44
CA THR A 80 14.46 -16.64 0.56
C THR A 80 14.76 -17.65 -0.54
N TYR A 81 14.99 -17.21 -1.78
CA TYR A 81 15.36 -18.09 -2.88
C TYR A 81 16.72 -18.78 -2.62
N CYS A 82 17.72 -18.05 -2.12
CA CYS A 82 19.01 -18.60 -1.71
C CYS A 82 18.89 -19.62 -0.58
N GLU A 83 18.08 -19.33 0.44
CA GLU A 83 17.84 -20.26 1.55
C GLU A 83 17.17 -21.56 1.07
N ARG A 84 16.20 -21.46 0.15
CA ARG A 84 15.58 -22.63 -0.49
C ARG A 84 16.58 -23.45 -1.29
N LEU A 85 17.44 -22.80 -2.07
CA LEU A 85 18.50 -23.48 -2.83
C LEU A 85 19.55 -24.16 -1.92
N ARG A 86 19.82 -23.59 -0.74
CA ARG A 86 20.75 -24.18 0.25
C ARG A 86 20.12 -25.27 1.11
N GLY A 87 18.80 -25.25 1.31
CA GLY A 87 18.06 -26.17 2.18
C GLY A 87 17.30 -27.29 1.47
N SER A 88 17.12 -27.26 0.14
CA SER A 88 16.33 -28.26 -0.58
C SER A 88 17.19 -29.23 -1.40
N GLY A 89 17.60 -30.31 -0.75
CA GLY A 89 17.51 -31.63 -1.37
C GLY A 89 16.07 -32.13 -1.24
N GLY A 90 15.27 -31.96 -2.31
CA GLY A 90 13.96 -32.60 -2.48
C GLY A 90 12.76 -31.92 -1.81
N ASP A 91 12.02 -31.11 -2.57
CA ASP A 91 10.62 -31.39 -2.92
C ASP A 91 10.16 -30.40 -3.99
N THR A 92 9.85 -30.91 -5.18
CA THR A 92 9.37 -30.13 -6.32
C THR A 92 7.86 -30.22 -6.37
N GLY A 93 7.18 -29.26 -5.74
CA GLY A 93 5.74 -29.04 -5.89
C GLY A 93 5.44 -27.77 -6.69
N PHE A 94 5.59 -27.81 -8.01
CA PHE A 94 4.99 -26.81 -8.92
C PHE A 94 3.56 -27.26 -9.29
N PRO A 95 2.51 -26.46 -9.06
CA PRO A 95 1.27 -26.60 -9.82
C PRO A 95 1.48 -25.92 -11.18
N GLY A 96 1.72 -26.73 -12.21
CA GLY A 96 1.73 -26.27 -13.59
C GLY A 96 0.34 -25.85 -14.08
N PRO A 97 0.25 -24.97 -15.10
CA PRO A 97 -1.00 -24.53 -15.69
C PRO A 97 -1.54 -25.60 -16.65
N ALA A 98 -2.83 -25.94 -16.54
CA ALA A 98 -3.53 -26.81 -17.48
C ALA A 98 -4.38 -25.98 -18.48
N PRO A 99 -4.62 -26.49 -19.71
CA PRO A 99 -4.76 -25.68 -20.92
C PRO A 99 -6.21 -25.42 -21.35
N HIS A 100 -6.33 -24.45 -22.27
CA HIS A 100 -7.54 -24.05 -22.98
C HIS A 100 -8.34 -25.22 -23.58
N ALA A 101 -9.66 -25.16 -23.42
CA ALA A 101 -10.63 -25.71 -24.37
C ALA A 101 -11.56 -24.58 -24.84
N GLN A 102 -11.34 -24.13 -26.08
CA GLN A 102 -12.31 -23.35 -26.85
C GLN A 102 -13.36 -24.30 -27.42
N GLY A 103 -14.63 -23.86 -27.46
CA GLY A 103 -15.64 -24.42 -28.36
C GLY A 103 -17.04 -24.49 -27.77
N HIS A 104 -17.81 -23.42 -27.90
CA HIS A 104 -18.97 -23.35 -28.81
C HIS A 104 -19.76 -22.06 -28.56
N ALA A 105 -19.81 -21.22 -29.58
CA ALA A 105 -20.76 -20.13 -29.68
C ALA A 105 -22.19 -20.69 -29.82
N LYS A 106 -23.11 -20.20 -28.99
CA LYS A 106 -24.50 -19.98 -29.39
C LYS A 106 -25.00 -18.70 -28.74
N SER A 107 -25.27 -17.73 -29.60
CA SER A 107 -25.99 -16.49 -29.29
C SER A 107 -27.41 -16.83 -28.88
N GLU A 108 -27.86 -16.36 -27.72
CA GLU A 108 -29.29 -16.18 -27.43
C GLU A 108 -29.52 -14.99 -26.49
N ALA A 109 -29.98 -13.92 -27.13
CA ALA A 109 -30.80 -12.80 -26.68
C ALA A 109 -30.99 -12.51 -25.17
N SER A 110 -30.63 -11.28 -24.80
CA SER A 110 -31.31 -10.40 -23.83
C SER A 110 -31.90 -11.04 -22.56
N ARG A 111 -31.03 -11.35 -21.60
CA ARG A 111 -31.42 -11.50 -20.18
C ARG A 111 -31.29 -10.12 -19.51
N PRO A 112 -32.22 -9.69 -18.64
CA PRO A 112 -32.04 -8.49 -17.84
C PRO A 112 -30.72 -8.59 -17.06
N GLN A 113 -29.81 -7.63 -17.24
CA GLN A 113 -28.58 -7.59 -16.45
C GLN A 113 -28.96 -7.49 -14.97
N PRO A 114 -28.39 -8.33 -14.09
CA PRO A 114 -28.58 -8.15 -12.66
C PRO A 114 -28.06 -6.76 -12.27
N ALA A 115 -28.77 -6.09 -11.37
CA ALA A 115 -28.36 -4.79 -10.87
C ALA A 115 -26.91 -4.87 -10.36
N PRO A 116 -26.06 -3.89 -10.67
CA PRO A 116 -24.66 -3.90 -10.25
C PRO A 116 -24.56 -4.02 -8.73
N SER A 117 -23.59 -4.81 -8.27
CA SER A 117 -23.32 -4.96 -6.84
C SER A 117 -23.06 -3.60 -6.19
N ARG A 118 -23.27 -3.47 -4.87
CA ARG A 118 -23.00 -2.21 -4.15
C ARG A 118 -21.56 -1.73 -4.39
N VAL A 119 -20.60 -2.65 -4.50
CA VAL A 119 -19.20 -2.39 -4.82
C VAL A 119 -19.05 -1.75 -6.22
N GLU A 120 -19.70 -2.32 -7.24
CA GLU A 120 -19.65 -1.80 -8.62
C GLU A 120 -20.29 -0.41 -8.72
N ARG A 121 -21.42 -0.20 -8.04
CA ARG A 121 -22.07 1.11 -7.96
C ARG A 121 -21.15 2.16 -7.35
N VAL A 122 -20.60 1.87 -6.17
CA VAL A 122 -19.69 2.77 -5.46
C VAL A 122 -18.43 3.05 -6.27
N ARG A 123 -17.88 2.03 -6.95
CA ARG A 123 -16.71 2.19 -7.83
C ARG A 123 -17.00 3.14 -8.98
N GLY A 124 -18.19 3.07 -9.57
CA GLY A 124 -18.63 3.99 -10.63
C GLY A 124 -18.78 5.45 -10.18
N GLU A 125 -18.88 5.71 -8.88
CA GLU A 125 -18.95 7.07 -8.29
C GLU A 125 -17.58 7.65 -7.93
N LEU A 126 -16.51 6.84 -7.90
CA LEU A 126 -15.18 7.33 -7.56
C LEU A 126 -14.56 8.13 -8.71
N PRO A 127 -13.79 9.20 -8.42
CA PRO A 127 -13.01 9.89 -9.43
C PRO A 127 -12.09 8.93 -10.18
N THR A 128 -11.84 9.23 -11.46
CA THR A 128 -10.92 8.47 -12.31
C THR A 128 -9.56 8.25 -11.65
N ARG A 129 -8.95 7.12 -12.00
CA ARG A 129 -7.68 6.60 -11.48
C ARG A 129 -6.64 7.69 -11.21
N VAL A 130 -6.04 7.60 -10.03
CA VAL A 130 -4.76 8.25 -9.72
C VAL A 130 -3.68 7.73 -10.67
N ALA A 131 -3.28 8.56 -11.64
CA ALA A 131 -2.04 8.30 -12.38
C ALA A 131 -0.87 8.55 -11.42
N SER A 132 -0.09 7.51 -11.13
CA SER A 132 1.11 7.57 -10.30
C SER A 132 2.01 8.73 -10.76
N GLY A 133 2.45 9.58 -9.81
CA GLY A 133 3.43 10.67 -10.08
C GLY A 133 2.88 12.09 -10.25
N ARG A 134 1.60 12.38 -9.92
CA ARG A 134 1.02 13.75 -10.01
C ARG A 134 0.43 14.32 -8.71
N GLY A 135 0.78 13.78 -7.54
CA GLY A 135 0.24 14.28 -6.27
C GLY A 135 -1.30 14.13 -6.14
N GLN A 136 -1.90 13.25 -6.94
CA GLN A 136 -3.34 12.99 -6.89
C GLN A 136 -3.65 12.10 -5.69
N LYS A 137 -4.68 12.49 -4.93
CA LYS A 137 -5.10 11.77 -3.71
C LYS A 137 -5.89 10.51 -4.06
N THR A 138 -5.67 9.45 -3.30
CA THR A 138 -6.54 8.26 -3.32
C THR A 138 -7.90 8.68 -2.76
N HIS A 139 -8.96 8.35 -3.49
CA HIS A 139 -10.33 8.54 -3.05
C HIS A 139 -10.96 7.18 -2.79
N GLY A 140 -11.76 7.11 -1.74
CA GLY A 140 -12.52 5.92 -1.43
C GLY A 140 -13.89 6.24 -0.86
N ARG A 141 -14.72 5.21 -0.78
CA ARG A 141 -15.94 5.22 0.02
C ARG A 141 -15.98 3.94 0.83
N TRP A 142 -16.37 4.08 2.09
CA TRP A 142 -16.51 2.94 2.98
C TRP A 142 -17.89 2.91 3.60
N TRP A 143 -18.34 1.73 3.99
CA TRP A 143 -19.62 1.52 4.67
C TRP A 143 -19.49 0.38 5.66
N SER A 144 -20.41 0.33 6.62
CA SER A 144 -20.62 -0.81 7.51
C SER A 144 -22.10 -1.24 7.45
N THR A 145 -22.52 -2.14 8.35
CA THR A 145 -23.94 -2.47 8.52
C THR A 145 -24.75 -1.26 8.98
N ASP A 146 -24.17 -0.42 9.83
CA ASP A 146 -24.85 0.69 10.51
C ASP A 146 -24.49 2.06 9.93
N VAL A 147 -23.51 2.11 9.03
CA VAL A 147 -23.00 3.34 8.41
C VAL A 147 -23.18 3.25 6.90
N GLU A 148 -23.92 4.19 6.33
CA GLU A 148 -24.04 4.35 4.88
C GLU A 148 -22.71 4.70 4.21
N ALA A 149 -22.64 4.64 2.88
CA ALA A 149 -21.37 4.86 2.17
C ALA A 149 -20.82 6.29 2.37
N VAL A 150 -19.77 6.44 3.19
CA VAL A 150 -19.12 7.72 3.52
C VAL A 150 -17.86 7.92 2.67
N PRO A 151 -17.65 9.12 2.08
CA PRO A 151 -16.43 9.42 1.33
C PRO A 151 -15.21 9.54 2.26
N ILE A 152 -14.05 9.14 1.74
CA ILE A 152 -12.75 9.31 2.40
C ILE A 152 -11.66 9.60 1.36
N THR A 153 -10.67 10.42 1.73
CA THR A 153 -9.58 10.82 0.85
C THR A 153 -8.24 10.70 1.58
N SER A 154 -7.20 10.28 0.85
CA SER A 154 -5.84 10.21 1.39
C SER A 154 -5.26 11.61 1.65
N GLY A 155 -4.25 11.68 2.50
CA GLY A 155 -3.58 12.92 2.90
C GLY A 155 -3.53 13.10 4.42
N VAL A 156 -2.79 14.09 4.89
CA VAL A 156 -2.61 14.32 6.33
C VAL A 156 -3.83 15.03 6.91
N ASP A 157 -4.39 14.48 7.99
CA ASP A 157 -5.50 15.04 8.76
C ASP A 157 -5.54 14.48 10.20
N ALA A 158 -6.61 14.77 10.96
CA ALA A 158 -6.77 14.27 12.32
C ALA A 158 -6.79 12.73 12.38
N ARG A 159 -7.28 12.05 11.35
CA ARG A 159 -7.34 10.58 11.31
C ARG A 159 -5.96 9.99 11.05
N SER A 160 -5.12 10.63 10.21
CA SER A 160 -3.74 10.17 10.03
C SER A 160 -2.91 10.34 11.30
N LYS A 161 -3.12 11.43 12.05
CA LYS A 161 -2.51 11.57 13.39
C LYS A 161 -2.97 10.43 14.32
N ARG A 162 -4.27 10.13 14.31
CA ARG A 162 -4.84 9.05 15.12
C ARG A 162 -4.24 7.67 14.80
N VAL A 163 -3.98 7.38 13.51
CA VAL A 163 -3.28 6.16 13.10
C VAL A 163 -1.90 6.06 13.76
N ASN A 164 -1.10 7.12 13.72
CA ASN A 164 0.22 7.13 14.35
C ASN A 164 0.12 6.97 15.88
N ASP A 165 -0.87 7.59 16.52
CA ASP A 165 -1.12 7.42 17.96
C ASP A 165 -1.43 5.95 18.30
N ILE A 166 -2.25 5.25 17.49
CA ILE A 166 -2.56 3.82 17.65
C ILE A 166 -1.29 2.96 17.46
N LEU A 167 -0.53 3.20 16.39
CA LEU A 167 0.69 2.45 16.10
C LEU A 167 1.73 2.60 17.21
N LEU A 168 1.90 3.80 17.75
CA LEU A 168 2.78 4.07 18.89
C LEU A 168 2.32 3.30 20.14
N GLN A 169 1.01 3.26 20.41
CA GLN A 169 0.43 2.48 21.51
C GLN A 169 0.63 0.97 21.35
N GLN A 170 0.72 0.47 20.13
CA GLN A 170 1.07 -0.92 19.81
C GLN A 170 2.60 -1.18 19.79
N GLY A 171 3.42 -0.19 20.15
CA GLY A 171 4.87 -0.34 20.24
C GLY A 171 5.63 -0.14 18.92
N CYS A 172 4.97 0.32 17.86
CA CYS A 172 5.64 0.68 16.61
C CYS A 172 6.52 1.92 16.83
N ARG A 173 7.84 1.76 16.63
CA ARG A 173 8.83 2.84 16.82
C ARG A 173 9.05 3.70 15.58
N TYR A 174 8.46 3.33 14.45
CA TYR A 174 8.66 3.98 13.14
C TYR A 174 7.60 5.04 12.83
N VAL A 175 6.98 5.61 13.86
CA VAL A 175 5.99 6.69 13.70
C VAL A 175 6.70 8.06 13.61
N PRO A 176 6.19 9.01 12.80
CA PRO A 176 5.02 8.87 11.93
C PRO A 176 5.32 8.03 10.68
N VAL A 177 4.40 7.15 10.31
CA VAL A 177 4.48 6.42 9.04
C VAL A 177 3.78 7.22 7.94
N THR A 178 4.34 7.26 6.73
CA THR A 178 3.74 7.98 5.59
C THR A 178 2.36 7.42 5.24
N THR A 179 2.19 6.11 5.35
CA THR A 179 0.94 5.37 5.10
C THR A 179 -0.16 5.70 6.10
N SER A 180 0.13 6.41 7.20
CA SER A 180 -0.90 6.91 8.11
C SER A 180 -1.92 7.83 7.41
N ALA A 181 -1.50 8.47 6.32
CA ALA A 181 -2.34 9.30 5.47
C ALA A 181 -3.22 8.49 4.47
N ASP A 182 -3.01 7.18 4.35
CA ASP A 182 -3.75 6.32 3.43
C ASP A 182 -5.18 6.06 3.93
N VAL A 183 -6.11 5.92 3.00
CA VAL A 183 -7.55 5.81 3.31
C VAL A 183 -7.85 4.55 4.10
N GLU A 184 -7.13 3.46 3.84
CA GLU A 184 -7.29 2.17 4.49
C GLU A 184 -7.00 2.26 6.00
N LEU A 185 -5.86 2.85 6.36
CA LEU A 185 -5.48 3.01 7.77
C LEU A 185 -6.36 4.01 8.50
N LYS A 186 -6.82 5.08 7.83
CA LYS A 186 -7.82 6.00 8.39
C LYS A 186 -9.16 5.33 8.68
N VAL A 187 -9.65 4.47 7.78
CA VAL A 187 -10.88 3.68 8.04
C VAL A 187 -10.66 2.74 9.21
N ALA A 188 -9.52 2.05 9.29
CA ALA A 188 -9.21 1.17 10.41
C ALA A 188 -9.17 1.90 11.76
N ALA A 189 -8.59 3.11 11.80
CA ALA A 189 -8.59 3.96 12.99
C ALA A 189 -10.03 4.38 13.37
N GLN A 190 -10.84 4.76 12.39
CA GLN A 190 -12.25 5.10 12.63
C GLN A 190 -13.05 3.90 13.16
N MET A 191 -12.83 2.71 12.59
CA MET A 191 -13.45 1.48 13.09
C MET A 191 -13.09 1.20 14.55
N ARG A 192 -11.84 1.46 14.94
CA ARG A 192 -11.37 1.33 16.32
C ARG A 192 -12.06 2.32 17.27
N ASP A 193 -12.15 3.58 16.86
CA ASP A 193 -12.72 4.63 17.70
C ASP A 193 -14.25 4.50 17.85
N GLU A 194 -14.94 4.01 16.82
CA GLU A 194 -16.40 3.89 16.79
C GLU A 194 -16.91 2.47 17.13
N GLY A 195 -16.01 1.51 17.37
CA GLY A 195 -16.38 0.12 17.68
C GLY A 195 -16.99 -0.65 16.49
N ILE A 196 -16.66 -0.27 15.25
CA ILE A 196 -17.17 -0.92 14.05
C ILE A 196 -16.39 -2.21 13.79
N MET A 197 -17.11 -3.33 13.78
CA MET A 197 -16.50 -4.66 13.64
C MET A 197 -16.37 -5.14 12.20
N HIS A 198 -17.19 -4.63 11.28
CA HIS A 198 -17.18 -5.04 9.88
C HIS A 198 -17.35 -3.82 8.98
N ALA A 199 -16.44 -3.63 8.05
CA ALA A 199 -16.56 -2.57 7.04
C ALA A 199 -16.07 -3.04 5.68
N SER A 200 -16.58 -2.39 4.64
CA SER A 200 -16.08 -2.50 3.28
C SER A 200 -15.59 -1.14 2.82
N LEU A 201 -14.47 -1.11 2.12
CA LEU A 201 -13.85 0.10 1.58
C LEU A 201 -13.55 -0.12 0.09
N VAL A 202 -14.06 0.76 -0.77
CA VAL A 202 -13.71 0.79 -2.20
C VAL A 202 -12.81 1.99 -2.44
N ILE A 203 -11.71 1.80 -3.16
CA ILE A 203 -10.72 2.84 -3.46
C ILE A 203 -10.37 2.85 -4.95
N ASN A 204 -9.96 4.01 -5.46
CA ASN A 204 -9.51 4.20 -6.84
C ASN A 204 -7.98 3.98 -7.02
N ASN A 205 -7.37 3.23 -6.10
CA ASN A 205 -5.95 2.87 -6.10
C ASN A 205 -5.75 1.42 -5.59
N ARG A 206 -4.50 0.98 -5.42
CA ARG A 206 -4.17 -0.26 -4.71
C ARG A 206 -3.51 0.04 -3.36
N PRO A 207 -3.81 -0.73 -2.30
CA PRO A 207 -3.12 -0.58 -1.03
C PRO A 207 -1.61 -0.78 -1.18
N CYS A 208 -0.84 0.06 -0.50
CA CYS A 208 0.61 -0.04 -0.48
C CYS A 208 1.06 -1.33 0.23
N ARG A 209 2.10 -1.96 -0.31
CA ARG A 209 2.69 -3.20 0.21
C ARG A 209 3.96 -2.90 1.01
N GLY A 210 4.41 -3.87 1.82
CA GLY A 210 5.68 -3.82 2.56
C GLY A 210 5.48 -3.64 4.07
N PRO A 211 6.56 -3.65 4.87
CA PRO A 211 6.49 -3.71 6.34
C PRO A 211 5.77 -2.53 7.01
N LEU A 212 5.82 -1.35 6.39
CA LEU A 212 5.07 -0.16 6.80
C LEU A 212 3.90 0.16 5.84
N GLY A 213 3.60 -0.76 4.93
CA GLY A 213 2.46 -0.68 4.02
C GLY A 213 1.15 -0.99 4.74
N CYS A 214 0.04 -0.57 4.13
CA CYS A 214 -1.31 -0.86 4.62
C CYS A 214 -1.51 -2.37 4.86
N ASP A 215 -0.96 -3.23 4.00
CA ASP A 215 -1.02 -4.69 4.16
C ASP A 215 -0.51 -5.18 5.53
N SER A 216 0.57 -4.59 6.02
CA SER A 216 1.20 -4.98 7.28
C SER A 216 0.66 -4.21 8.49
N LEU A 217 0.23 -2.96 8.30
CA LEU A 217 -0.21 -2.10 9.39
C LEU A 217 -1.70 -2.24 9.72
N LEU A 218 -2.54 -2.62 8.76
CA LEU A 218 -3.98 -2.77 8.97
C LEU A 218 -4.34 -3.72 10.13
N PRO A 219 -3.72 -4.92 10.26
CA PRO A 219 -4.03 -5.81 11.38
C PRO A 219 -3.70 -5.24 12.76
N MET A 220 -2.72 -4.34 12.86
CA MET A 220 -2.37 -3.65 14.11
C MET A 220 -3.33 -2.51 14.43
N VAL A 221 -3.76 -1.75 13.42
CA VAL A 221 -4.63 -0.57 13.59
C VAL A 221 -6.09 -0.99 13.79
N LEU A 222 -6.56 -2.03 13.11
CA LEU A 222 -7.93 -2.54 13.28
C LEU A 222 -8.18 -3.02 14.72
N PRO A 223 -9.39 -2.81 15.29
CA PRO A 223 -9.74 -3.43 16.57
C PRO A 223 -9.65 -4.96 16.49
N ARG A 224 -9.33 -5.62 17.60
CA ARG A 224 -9.17 -7.07 17.62
C ARG A 224 -10.46 -7.77 17.21
N GLY A 225 -10.38 -8.68 16.23
CA GLY A 225 -11.53 -9.40 15.68
C GLY A 225 -12.38 -8.61 14.70
N ALA A 226 -12.05 -7.35 14.41
CA ALA A 226 -12.70 -6.58 13.35
C ALA A 226 -12.20 -7.01 11.98
N VAL A 227 -13.02 -6.78 10.97
CA VAL A 227 -12.78 -7.15 9.58
C VAL A 227 -12.99 -5.94 8.67
N LEU A 228 -11.97 -5.60 7.89
CA LEU A 228 -12.06 -4.63 6.79
C LEU A 228 -11.83 -5.34 5.46
N THR A 229 -12.81 -5.29 4.57
CA THR A 229 -12.63 -5.75 3.18
C THR A 229 -12.34 -4.55 2.28
N VAL A 230 -11.18 -4.54 1.63
CA VAL A 230 -10.74 -3.49 0.71
C VAL A 230 -10.86 -3.96 -0.72
N TYR A 231 -11.58 -3.18 -1.53
CA TYR A 231 -11.71 -3.33 -2.96
C TYR A 231 -10.95 -2.21 -3.65
N GLY A 232 -9.86 -2.55 -4.33
CA GLY A 232 -9.00 -1.61 -5.03
C GLY A 232 -9.09 -1.77 -6.54
N GLU A 233 -8.20 -1.12 -7.27
CA GLU A 233 -8.12 -1.19 -8.73
C GLU A 233 -7.60 -2.55 -9.25
N ASP A 234 -7.85 -2.80 -10.54
CA ASP A 234 -7.41 -3.98 -11.28
C ASP A 234 -7.83 -5.30 -10.58
N GLY A 235 -9.09 -5.35 -10.14
CA GLY A 235 -9.67 -6.52 -9.47
C GLY A 235 -9.09 -6.80 -8.08
N PHE A 236 -8.40 -5.85 -7.45
CA PHE A 236 -7.90 -6.04 -6.10
C PHE A 236 -9.06 -6.19 -5.11
N GLU A 237 -9.05 -7.29 -4.38
CA GLU A 237 -9.92 -7.54 -3.25
C GLU A 237 -9.11 -8.25 -2.17
N ARG A 238 -9.15 -7.71 -0.95
CA ARG A 238 -8.52 -8.36 0.21
C ARG A 238 -9.27 -8.06 1.48
N ARG A 239 -9.33 -9.06 2.36
CA ARG A 239 -9.86 -8.98 3.71
C ARG A 239 -8.71 -8.89 4.72
N TYR A 240 -8.83 -7.95 5.64
CA TYR A 240 -7.89 -7.73 6.75
C TYR A 240 -8.61 -7.95 8.07
N GLU A 241 -7.95 -8.63 9.01
CA GLU A 241 -8.49 -8.94 10.34
C GLU A 241 -7.62 -8.30 11.41
N GLY A 242 -8.25 -7.67 12.39
CA GLY A 242 -7.55 -6.96 13.46
C GLY A 242 -7.09 -7.87 14.60
N GLY A 243 -5.94 -7.53 15.18
CA GLY A 243 -5.36 -8.25 16.32
C GLY A 243 -4.21 -9.21 15.97
N ALA A 244 -3.64 -9.11 14.76
CA ALA A 244 -2.32 -9.68 14.48
C ALA A 244 -1.26 -8.64 14.86
N GLY A 245 -0.62 -8.84 16.01
CA GLY A 245 0.45 -8.00 16.57
C GLY A 245 1.25 -8.81 17.56
#